data_AF-A0A1B6IBU1-F1
#
_entry.id   AF-A0A1B6IBU1-F1
#
_cell.length_a   1.000
_cell.length_b   1.000
_cell.length_c   1.000
_cell.angle_alpha   90.00
_cell.angle_beta   90.00
_cell.angle_gamma   90.00
#
_symmetry.space_group_name_H-M   'P 1'
#
loop_
_entity.id
_entity.type
_entity.pdbx_description
1 polymer ?
#
loop_
_entity_poly.entity_id
_entity_poly.type
_entity_poly.pdbx_seq_one_letter_code
_entity_poly.pdbx_strand_id
1 'polypeptide(L)'
;MGSLEHLNIENLPFLERMDSGTLSNQTMLKSLQVQTWPQIEKYRFRLASVLTTIPSLEKLSVNIQEEILSDQLLGGFSPHLKELRITGENLTAINPESLDGLEDNRGLVLSISHTAINSLPEQLITKLLKIKHLTLDLSHNQFTTFSMDQFYKQPTTWENYGTNLISGGLILNGNQWMCDGSLLRVAQWLRRWLREQVRSTVLDVRLRAVAQIRKATCLT
;
A
#
# COMPACT_ATOMS: atom_id res chain seq x y z
N MET A 1 22.43 -21.43 -8.35
CA MET A 1 21.07 -21.03 -7.94
C MET A 1 21.19 -20.09 -6.74
N GLY A 2 20.58 -18.90 -6.80
CA GLY A 2 20.62 -17.95 -5.69
C GLY A 2 19.70 -18.40 -4.55
N SER A 3 20.23 -18.43 -3.33
CA SER A 3 19.50 -18.80 -2.10
C SER A 3 19.00 -17.57 -1.32
N LEU A 4 19.11 -16.38 -1.90
CA LEU A 4 18.74 -15.14 -1.22
C LEU A 4 17.22 -15.03 -1.11
N GLU A 5 16.69 -14.94 0.11
CA GLU A 5 15.24 -14.78 0.35
C GLU A 5 14.83 -13.34 0.67
N HIS A 6 15.76 -12.55 1.22
CA HIS A 6 15.54 -11.17 1.63
C HIS A 6 16.68 -10.29 1.16
N LEU A 7 16.35 -9.17 0.50
CA LEU A 7 17.31 -8.21 0.00
C LEU A 7 16.86 -6.79 0.35
N ASN A 8 17.77 -5.98 0.86
CA ASN A 8 17.62 -4.54 0.96
C ASN A 8 18.73 -3.86 0.14
N ILE A 9 18.32 -3.01 -0.81
CA ILE A 9 19.18 -2.19 -1.67
C ILE A 9 18.80 -0.71 -1.62
N GLU A 10 18.20 -0.26 -0.51
CA GLU A 10 17.97 1.15 -0.23
C GLU A 10 19.28 1.85 0.14
N ASN A 11 19.31 3.18 0.03
CA ASN A 11 20.41 4.04 0.42
C ASN A 11 21.75 3.68 -0.23
N LEU A 12 21.72 3.50 -1.55
CA LEU A 12 22.92 3.34 -2.37
C LEU A 12 23.26 4.67 -3.06
N PRO A 13 23.94 5.62 -2.38
CA PRO A 13 24.14 6.99 -2.87
C PRO A 13 25.05 7.08 -4.10
N PHE A 14 25.86 6.05 -4.35
CA PHE A 14 26.79 5.98 -5.48
C PHE A 14 26.31 4.99 -6.55
N LEU A 15 25.03 4.62 -6.56
CA LEU A 15 24.49 3.72 -7.58
C LEU A 15 24.42 4.46 -8.93
N GLU A 16 25.33 4.11 -9.84
CA GLU A 16 25.36 4.69 -11.19
C GLU A 16 24.52 3.91 -12.21
N ARG A 17 24.31 2.62 -11.94
CA ARG A 17 23.62 1.70 -12.87
C ARG A 17 23.04 0.49 -12.14
N MET A 18 21.85 0.09 -12.55
CA MET A 18 21.21 -1.16 -12.18
C MET A 18 20.53 -1.73 -13.42
N ASP A 19 20.86 -2.97 -13.79
CA ASP A 19 20.32 -3.62 -14.98
C ASP A 19 19.10 -4.47 -14.60
N SER A 20 18.15 -4.64 -15.53
CA SER A 20 16.96 -5.47 -15.31
C SER A 20 17.30 -6.90 -14.88
N GLY A 21 18.40 -7.44 -15.41
CA GLY A 21 18.87 -8.79 -15.11
C GLY A 21 19.61 -8.96 -13.78
N THR A 22 19.88 -7.88 -13.02
CA THR A 22 20.71 -7.94 -11.80
C THR A 22 20.20 -8.97 -10.78
N LEU A 23 18.87 -9.13 -10.67
CA LEU A 23 18.25 -10.06 -9.71
C LEU A 23 17.67 -11.32 -10.35
N SER A 24 17.88 -11.54 -11.65
CA SER A 24 17.28 -12.66 -12.41
C SER A 24 17.63 -14.06 -11.89
N ASN A 25 18.81 -14.22 -11.28
CA ASN A 25 19.26 -15.50 -10.71
C ASN A 25 18.77 -15.76 -9.27
N GLN A 26 18.05 -14.80 -8.67
CA GLN A 26 17.57 -14.88 -7.29
C GLN A 26 16.17 -15.51 -7.23
N THR A 27 16.08 -16.77 -7.63
CA THR A 27 14.79 -17.50 -7.75
C THR A 27 14.04 -17.67 -6.43
N MET A 28 14.74 -17.54 -5.30
CA MET A 28 14.16 -17.68 -3.94
C MET A 28 13.82 -16.35 -3.26
N LEU A 29 14.00 -15.22 -3.95
CA LEU A 29 13.85 -13.89 -3.36
C LEU A 29 12.37 -13.56 -3.10
N LYS A 30 11.97 -13.60 -1.82
CA LYS A 30 10.60 -13.36 -1.37
C LYS A 30 10.36 -11.93 -0.93
N SER A 31 11.41 -11.23 -0.47
CA SER A 31 11.30 -9.88 0.06
C SER A 31 12.37 -8.96 -0.51
N LEU A 32 11.93 -7.84 -1.06
CA LEU A 32 12.80 -6.79 -1.58
C LEU A 32 12.47 -5.45 -0.93
N GLN A 33 13.49 -4.78 -0.41
CA GLN A 33 13.45 -3.37 -0.02
C GLN A 33 14.35 -2.60 -0.98
N VAL A 34 13.82 -1.55 -1.58
CA VAL A 34 14.46 -0.83 -2.68
C VAL A 34 13.96 0.61 -2.70
N GLN A 35 14.66 1.49 -3.40
CA GLN A 35 14.19 2.84 -3.68
C GLN A 35 14.17 3.08 -5.18
N THR A 36 13.41 4.07 -5.62
CA THR A 36 13.59 4.57 -6.98
C THR A 36 14.84 5.44 -7.05
N TRP A 37 15.39 5.56 -8.25
CA TRP A 37 16.55 6.42 -8.49
C TRP A 37 16.29 7.29 -9.74
N PRO A 38 15.62 8.45 -9.57
CA PRO A 38 15.17 9.29 -10.68
C PRO A 38 16.30 9.66 -11.67
N GLN A 39 17.53 9.81 -11.15
CA GLN A 39 18.72 10.17 -11.92
C GLN A 39 19.17 9.08 -12.91
N ILE A 40 18.88 7.80 -12.63
CA ILE A 40 19.23 6.66 -13.49
C ILE A 40 17.99 6.06 -14.18
N GLU A 41 16.80 6.16 -13.57
CA GLU A 41 15.57 5.57 -14.09
C GLU A 41 15.13 6.19 -15.42
N LYS A 42 15.33 7.50 -15.58
CA LYS A 42 14.88 8.23 -16.77
C LYS A 42 15.47 7.70 -18.10
N TYR A 43 16.66 7.09 -18.08
CA TYR A 43 17.40 6.76 -19.30
C TYR A 43 17.91 5.33 -19.40
N ARG A 44 18.02 4.58 -18.29
CA ARG A 44 18.78 3.33 -18.29
C ARG A 44 18.13 2.19 -17.51
N PHE A 45 17.26 2.50 -16.56
CA PHE A 45 16.73 1.53 -15.60
C PHE A 45 15.22 1.74 -15.41
N ARG A 46 14.45 0.68 -15.25
CA ARG A 46 13.07 0.77 -14.79
C ARG A 46 12.89 -0.25 -13.70
N LEU A 47 12.46 0.19 -12.52
CA LEU A 47 12.27 -0.70 -11.38
C LEU A 47 11.29 -1.84 -11.71
N ALA A 48 10.18 -1.53 -12.38
CA ALA A 48 9.26 -2.53 -12.91
C ALA A 48 9.98 -3.66 -13.68
N SER A 49 10.97 -3.34 -14.54
CA SER A 49 11.71 -4.33 -15.32
C SER A 49 12.63 -5.22 -14.49
N VAL A 50 13.08 -4.80 -13.32
CA VAL A 50 13.76 -5.70 -12.37
C VAL A 50 12.75 -6.58 -11.66
N LEU A 51 11.63 -6.01 -11.22
CA LEU A 51 10.61 -6.74 -10.47
C LEU A 51 10.03 -7.91 -11.28
N THR A 52 9.87 -7.76 -12.61
CA THR A 52 9.43 -8.87 -13.48
C THR A 52 10.40 -10.05 -13.55
N THR A 53 11.68 -9.85 -13.19
CA THR A 53 12.67 -10.93 -13.13
C THR A 53 12.64 -11.72 -11.82
N ILE A 54 11.79 -11.32 -10.86
CA ILE A 54 11.68 -11.91 -9.52
C ILE A 54 10.26 -12.46 -9.31
N PRO A 55 9.87 -13.54 -10.01
CA PRO A 55 8.50 -14.05 -9.95
C PRO A 55 8.08 -14.54 -8.56
N SER A 56 9.04 -14.91 -7.70
CA SER A 56 8.81 -15.39 -6.34
C SER A 56 8.59 -14.29 -5.29
N LEU A 57 8.61 -13.01 -5.70
CA LEU A 57 8.48 -11.89 -4.78
C LEU A 57 7.10 -11.86 -4.11
N GLU A 58 7.09 -11.92 -2.78
CA GLU A 58 5.87 -11.85 -1.97
C GLU A 58 5.74 -10.52 -1.23
N LYS A 59 6.86 -9.83 -0.96
CA LYS A 59 6.90 -8.58 -0.21
C LYS A 59 7.80 -7.56 -0.91
N LEU A 60 7.23 -6.41 -1.22
CA LEU A 60 7.94 -5.30 -1.83
C LEU A 60 7.80 -4.06 -0.96
N SER A 61 8.93 -3.48 -0.56
CA SER A 61 9.00 -2.15 0.05
C SER A 61 9.76 -1.23 -0.90
N VAL A 62 9.12 -0.14 -1.31
CA VAL A 62 9.71 0.85 -2.21
C VAL A 62 9.69 2.22 -1.57
N ASN A 63 10.84 2.88 -1.53
CA ASN A 63 10.95 4.30 -1.22
C ASN A 63 11.00 5.13 -2.52
N ILE A 64 9.90 5.80 -2.85
CA ILE A 64 9.74 6.65 -4.03
C ILE A 64 10.41 7.99 -3.77
N GLN A 65 11.41 8.33 -4.58
CA GLN A 65 12.14 9.59 -4.49
C GLN A 65 11.48 10.74 -5.27
N GLU A 66 10.64 10.41 -6.24
CA GLU A 66 9.88 11.35 -7.07
C GLU A 66 8.68 11.94 -6.33
N GLU A 67 8.18 13.08 -6.83
CA GLU A 67 6.97 13.71 -6.31
C GLU A 67 5.68 12.98 -6.67
N ILE A 68 5.69 12.21 -7.75
CA ILE A 68 4.53 11.53 -8.31
C ILE A 68 4.88 10.07 -8.60
N LEU A 69 4.06 9.15 -8.08
CA LEU A 69 4.10 7.75 -8.47
C LEU A 69 3.35 7.61 -9.82
N SER A 70 4.11 7.47 -10.90
CA SER A 70 3.61 7.42 -12.27
C SER A 70 3.69 6.02 -12.87
N ASP A 71 4.88 5.56 -13.21
CA ASP A 71 5.13 4.36 -14.01
C ASP A 71 6.29 3.53 -13.44
N GLN A 72 6.88 3.94 -12.32
CA GLN A 72 8.05 3.29 -11.70
C GLN A 72 7.78 1.81 -11.39
N LEU A 73 6.54 1.47 -11.01
CA LEU A 73 6.12 0.11 -10.65
C LEU A 73 5.20 -0.55 -11.70
N LEU A 74 4.78 0.19 -12.73
CA LEU A 74 3.77 -0.25 -13.67
C LEU A 74 4.22 -1.52 -14.42
N GLY A 75 3.43 -2.59 -14.31
CA GLY A 75 3.73 -3.89 -14.92
C GLY A 75 4.81 -4.71 -14.20
N GLY A 76 5.25 -4.28 -13.01
CA GLY A 76 6.27 -4.96 -12.21
C GLY A 76 5.73 -5.91 -11.13
N PHE A 77 4.42 -5.99 -10.91
CA PHE A 77 3.86 -6.76 -9.80
C PHE A 77 3.85 -8.27 -10.06
N SER A 78 4.29 -9.04 -9.06
CA SER A 78 4.18 -10.50 -9.07
C SER A 78 2.75 -10.94 -8.70
N PRO A 79 2.21 -12.01 -9.31
CA PRO A 79 0.93 -12.60 -8.90
C PRO A 79 0.96 -13.23 -7.48
N HIS A 80 2.14 -13.35 -6.88
CA HIS A 80 2.33 -13.84 -5.51
C HIS A 80 2.54 -12.73 -4.48
N LEU A 81 2.42 -11.46 -4.90
CA LEU A 81 2.61 -10.32 -4.02
C LEU A 81 1.54 -10.29 -2.92
N LYS A 82 1.97 -10.34 -1.67
CA LYS A 82 1.12 -10.30 -0.47
C LYS A 82 1.20 -8.96 0.24
N GLU A 83 2.32 -8.26 0.11
CA GLU A 83 2.58 -7.00 0.79
C GLU A 83 3.30 -6.02 -0.15
N LEU A 84 2.71 -4.85 -0.34
CA LEU A 84 3.31 -3.71 -1.02
C LEU A 84 3.36 -2.53 -0.05
N ARG A 85 4.56 -2.06 0.25
CA ARG A 85 4.81 -0.86 1.04
C ARG A 85 5.43 0.21 0.16
N ILE A 86 4.81 1.37 0.13
CA ILE A 86 5.23 2.56 -0.60
C ILE A 86 5.48 3.64 0.45
N THR A 87 6.68 4.21 0.40
CA THR A 87 7.11 5.35 1.23
C THR A 87 7.76 6.39 0.33
N GLY A 88 7.98 7.60 0.84
CA GLY A 88 8.65 8.66 0.08
C GLY A 88 8.27 10.03 0.58
N GLU A 89 9.20 10.72 1.24
CA GLU A 89 8.94 12.03 1.86
C GLU A 89 8.54 13.09 0.84
N ASN A 90 9.01 12.97 -0.41
CA ASN A 90 8.66 13.86 -1.51
C ASN A 90 7.36 13.45 -2.23
N LEU A 91 6.86 12.23 -2.01
CA LEU A 91 5.73 11.70 -2.75
C LEU A 91 4.44 12.43 -2.35
N THR A 92 3.85 13.17 -3.28
CA THR A 92 2.65 14.01 -3.06
C THR A 92 1.42 13.50 -3.80
N ALA A 93 1.60 12.75 -4.89
CA ALA A 93 0.50 12.26 -5.71
C ALA A 93 0.75 10.86 -6.28
N ILE A 94 -0.33 10.17 -6.61
CA ILE A 94 -0.32 8.84 -7.24
C ILE A 94 -1.15 8.92 -8.51
N ASN A 95 -0.60 8.49 -9.64
CA ASN A 95 -1.37 8.34 -10.87
C ASN A 95 -2.29 7.11 -10.76
N PRO A 96 -3.53 7.18 -11.27
CA PRO A 96 -4.49 6.08 -11.13
C PRO A 96 -4.08 4.75 -11.74
N GLU A 97 -3.21 4.78 -12.75
CA GLU A 97 -2.71 3.60 -13.48
C GLU A 97 -1.39 3.06 -12.91
N SER A 98 -0.73 3.81 -12.02
CA SER A 98 0.62 3.48 -11.53
C SER A 98 0.73 2.15 -10.78
N LEU A 99 -0.42 1.65 -10.29
CA LEU A 99 -0.55 0.43 -9.51
C LEU A 99 -1.39 -0.64 -10.24
N ASP A 100 -1.53 -0.53 -11.57
CA ASP A 100 -2.28 -1.50 -12.36
C ASP A 100 -1.66 -2.90 -12.30
N GLY A 101 -2.53 -3.90 -12.16
CA GLY A 101 -2.16 -5.30 -11.95
C GLY A 101 -2.25 -5.74 -10.49
N LEU A 102 -2.36 -4.81 -9.53
CA LEU A 102 -2.59 -5.18 -8.13
C LEU A 102 -3.97 -5.82 -7.93
N GLU A 103 -4.97 -5.43 -8.72
CA GLU A 103 -6.34 -5.95 -8.62
C GLU A 103 -6.47 -7.46 -8.88
N ASP A 104 -5.47 -8.08 -9.51
CA ASP A 104 -5.46 -9.51 -9.81
C ASP A 104 -5.11 -10.36 -8.56
N ASN A 105 -4.65 -9.72 -7.48
CA ASN A 105 -4.32 -10.39 -6.24
C ASN A 105 -5.58 -10.73 -5.43
N ARG A 106 -5.60 -11.93 -4.82
CA ARG A 106 -6.71 -12.36 -3.94
C ARG A 106 -6.67 -11.70 -2.56
N GLY A 107 -5.48 -11.33 -2.09
CA GLY A 107 -5.27 -10.67 -0.81
C GLY A 107 -3.97 -9.90 -0.82
N LEU A 108 -4.03 -8.66 -0.34
CA LEU A 108 -2.92 -7.72 -0.41
C LEU A 108 -2.95 -6.81 0.82
N VAL A 109 -1.78 -6.61 1.42
CA VAL A 109 -1.54 -5.50 2.34
C VAL A 109 -0.88 -4.38 1.54
N LEU A 110 -1.62 -3.30 1.29
CA LEU A 110 -1.10 -2.09 0.66
C LEU A 110 -0.88 -1.04 1.74
N SER A 111 0.38 -0.65 1.93
CA SER A 111 0.76 0.46 2.81
C SER A 111 1.32 1.59 1.96
N ILE A 112 0.71 2.77 2.03
CA ILE A 112 1.25 4.03 1.52
C ILE A 112 1.43 4.89 2.76
N SER A 113 2.66 5.07 3.22
CA SER A 113 2.92 5.75 4.50
C SER A 113 4.18 6.58 4.46
N HIS A 114 4.29 7.57 5.36
CA HIS A 114 5.44 8.47 5.41
C HIS A 114 5.63 9.21 4.07
N THR A 115 4.52 9.79 3.57
CA THR A 115 4.48 10.57 2.34
C THR A 115 3.76 11.90 2.57
N ALA A 116 3.76 12.76 1.55
CA ALA A 116 3.00 14.00 1.53
C ALA A 116 1.62 13.85 0.86
N ILE A 117 1.17 12.63 0.57
CA ILE A 117 -0.14 12.37 -0.06
C ILE A 117 -1.28 12.78 0.87
N ASN A 118 -2.30 13.42 0.31
CA ASN A 118 -3.50 13.85 1.03
C ASN A 118 -4.82 13.25 0.49
N SER A 119 -4.77 12.52 -0.63
CA SER A 119 -5.93 11.90 -1.28
C SER A 119 -5.48 10.75 -2.18
N LEU A 120 -6.37 9.79 -2.42
CA LEU A 120 -6.16 8.74 -3.43
C LEU A 120 -7.11 8.96 -4.61
N PRO A 121 -6.67 8.72 -5.86
CA PRO A 121 -7.55 8.80 -7.01
C PRO A 121 -8.72 7.79 -6.92
N GLU A 122 -9.92 8.23 -7.31
CA GLU A 122 -11.13 7.39 -7.28
C GLU A 122 -10.99 6.11 -8.13
N GLN A 123 -10.36 6.23 -9.29
CA GLN A 123 -10.10 5.10 -10.17
C GLN A 123 -9.16 4.07 -9.52
N LEU A 124 -8.15 4.52 -8.76
CA LEU A 124 -7.27 3.63 -8.01
C LEU A 124 -8.05 2.88 -6.92
N ILE A 125 -8.87 3.60 -6.14
CA ILE A 125 -9.73 2.99 -5.12
C ILE A 125 -10.65 1.93 -5.74
N THR A 126 -11.24 2.21 -6.90
CA THR A 126 -12.11 1.28 -7.63
C THR A 126 -11.38 -0.01 -8.02
N LYS A 127 -10.10 0.08 -8.43
CA LYS A 127 -9.27 -1.10 -8.74
C LYS A 127 -8.94 -1.88 -7.47
N LEU A 128 -8.52 -1.20 -6.41
CA LEU A 128 -8.19 -1.82 -5.12
C LEU A 128 -9.38 -2.57 -4.51
N LEU A 129 -10.60 -2.08 -4.67
CA LEU A 129 -11.83 -2.72 -4.20
C LEU A 129 -12.15 -4.07 -4.86
N LYS A 130 -11.46 -4.43 -5.96
CA LYS A 130 -11.57 -5.77 -6.57
C LYS A 130 -10.81 -6.83 -5.77
N ILE A 131 -9.87 -6.43 -4.90
CA ILE A 131 -9.04 -7.32 -4.09
C ILE A 131 -9.87 -7.80 -2.88
N LYS A 132 -10.18 -9.10 -2.85
CA LYS A 132 -11.07 -9.70 -1.84
C LYS A 132 -10.59 -9.50 -0.39
N HIS A 133 -9.29 -9.64 -0.16
CA HIS A 133 -8.67 -9.51 1.16
C HIS A 133 -7.67 -8.34 1.18
N LEU A 134 -8.17 -7.14 0.93
CA LEU A 134 -7.38 -5.91 1.02
C LEU A 134 -7.23 -5.44 2.47
N THR A 135 -6.00 -5.17 2.88
CA THR A 135 -5.67 -4.30 4.02
C THR A 135 -5.09 -3.00 3.46
N LEU A 136 -5.60 -1.86 3.91
CA LEU A 136 -5.10 -0.56 3.48
C LEU A 136 -4.51 0.21 4.67
N ASP A 137 -3.25 0.61 4.53
CA ASP A 137 -2.54 1.43 5.50
C ASP A 137 -2.18 2.76 4.85
N LEU A 138 -2.78 3.84 5.33
CA LEU A 138 -2.54 5.23 4.90
C LEU A 138 -1.94 6.05 6.04
N SER A 139 -1.25 5.39 6.98
CA SER A 139 -0.67 6.08 8.14
C SER A 139 0.45 7.05 7.77
N HIS A 140 0.66 8.06 8.62
CA HIS A 140 1.77 9.01 8.49
C HIS A 140 1.81 9.72 7.13
N ASN A 141 0.67 10.27 6.70
CA ASN A 141 0.54 11.06 5.48
C ASN A 141 -0.11 12.43 5.80
N GLN A 142 -0.64 13.13 4.79
CA GLN A 142 -1.25 14.46 4.93
C GLN A 142 -2.77 14.45 4.69
N PHE A 143 -3.44 13.31 4.91
CA PHE A 143 -4.90 13.27 4.77
C PHE A 143 -5.56 14.12 5.86
N THR A 144 -6.58 14.89 5.46
CA THR A 144 -7.41 15.68 6.38
C THR A 144 -8.84 15.15 6.49
N THR A 145 -9.32 14.46 5.44
CA THR A 145 -10.64 13.82 5.40
C THR A 145 -10.54 12.41 4.84
N PHE A 146 -11.44 11.54 5.30
CA PHE A 146 -11.58 10.19 4.76
C PHE A 146 -13.04 9.79 4.86
N SER A 147 -13.66 9.44 3.74
CA SER A 147 -15.05 9.02 3.70
C SER A 147 -15.17 7.55 3.33
N MET A 148 -15.96 6.81 4.11
CA MET A 148 -16.34 5.43 3.77
C MET A 148 -17.12 5.37 2.45
N ASP A 149 -17.68 6.49 1.98
CA ASP A 149 -18.44 6.59 0.73
C ASP A 149 -17.58 6.24 -0.49
N GLN A 150 -16.25 6.38 -0.38
CA GLN A 150 -15.29 5.96 -1.40
C GLN A 150 -15.25 4.44 -1.59
N PHE A 151 -15.64 3.67 -0.57
CA PHE A 151 -15.67 2.20 -0.61
C PHE A 151 -17.09 1.66 -0.69
N TYR A 152 -18.04 2.36 -0.08
CA TYR A 152 -19.43 1.97 0.02
C TYR A 152 -20.29 2.96 -0.77
N LYS A 153 -20.91 2.48 -1.86
CA LYS A 153 -21.79 3.30 -2.73
C LYS A 153 -22.86 4.10 -1.98
N GLN A 154 -23.24 3.67 -0.77
CA GLN A 154 -24.07 4.47 0.14
C GLN A 154 -23.45 4.48 1.54
N PRO A 155 -23.42 5.64 2.23
CA PRO A 155 -22.69 5.86 3.49
C PRO A 155 -22.98 4.90 4.63
N THR A 156 -24.16 4.28 4.64
CA THR A 156 -24.66 3.39 5.70
C THR A 156 -24.78 1.94 5.24
N THR A 157 -24.41 1.59 4.00
CA THR A 157 -24.54 0.20 3.53
C THR A 157 -23.70 -0.79 4.31
N TRP A 158 -22.54 -0.38 4.83
CA TRP A 158 -21.76 -1.23 5.73
C TRP A 158 -22.51 -1.57 7.04
N GLU A 159 -23.49 -0.76 7.45
CA GLU A 159 -24.37 -1.06 8.60
C GLU A 159 -25.28 -2.27 8.34
N ASN A 160 -25.63 -2.51 7.07
CA ASN A 160 -26.51 -3.63 6.70
C ASN A 160 -25.71 -4.84 6.18
N TYR A 161 -24.63 -4.61 5.44
CA TYR A 161 -23.91 -5.65 4.69
C TYR A 161 -22.52 -6.02 5.27
N GLY A 162 -22.08 -5.33 6.33
CA GLY A 162 -20.82 -5.61 7.02
C GLY A 162 -19.58 -4.96 6.40
N THR A 163 -18.42 -5.28 6.96
CA THR A 163 -17.13 -4.62 6.70
C THR A 163 -16.25 -5.35 5.67
N ASN A 164 -16.87 -6.12 4.77
CA ASN A 164 -16.17 -7.09 3.92
C ASN A 164 -15.40 -6.49 2.73
N LEU A 165 -15.65 -5.23 2.33
CA LEU A 165 -14.98 -4.61 1.17
C LEU A 165 -13.49 -4.33 1.42
N ILE A 166 -13.13 -3.97 2.65
CA ILE A 166 -11.72 -3.89 3.11
C ILE A 166 -11.57 -4.90 4.25
N SER A 167 -11.78 -6.18 3.94
CA SER A 167 -11.85 -7.22 4.96
C SER A 167 -10.56 -7.36 5.78
N GLY A 168 -9.41 -6.99 5.21
CA GLY A 168 -8.12 -6.97 5.89
C GLY A 168 -7.94 -5.80 6.87
N GLY A 169 -8.74 -4.74 6.76
CA GLY A 169 -8.75 -3.61 7.69
C GLY A 169 -8.10 -2.35 7.17
N LEU A 170 -8.17 -1.31 8.00
CA LEU A 170 -7.78 0.06 7.64
C LEU A 170 -6.91 0.68 8.76
N ILE A 171 -5.78 1.27 8.39
CA ILE A 171 -4.83 1.93 9.30
C ILE A 171 -4.68 3.39 8.86
N LEU A 172 -4.94 4.35 9.76
CA LEU A 172 -5.06 5.78 9.43
C LEU A 172 -4.28 6.72 10.36
N ASN A 173 -3.53 6.21 11.34
CA ASN A 173 -2.86 7.05 12.35
C ASN A 173 -1.80 7.98 11.73
N GLY A 174 -1.45 9.08 12.41
CA GLY A 174 -0.39 9.98 11.94
C GLY A 174 -0.77 10.90 10.78
N ASN A 175 -2.06 11.11 10.54
CA ASN A 175 -2.58 12.10 9.60
C ASN A 175 -3.23 13.27 10.35
N GLN A 176 -3.55 14.36 9.62
CA GLN A 176 -4.13 15.58 10.17
C GLN A 176 -5.67 15.58 10.06
N TRP A 177 -6.31 14.54 10.59
CA TRP A 177 -7.75 14.34 10.44
C TRP A 177 -8.56 15.49 11.05
N MET A 178 -9.53 16.00 10.29
CA MET A 178 -10.56 16.90 10.80
C MET A 178 -11.65 16.08 11.53
N CYS A 179 -12.02 16.49 12.75
CA CYS A 179 -13.07 15.84 13.53
C CYS A 179 -14.47 16.16 12.98
N ASP A 180 -14.86 15.56 11.85
CA ASP A 180 -16.18 15.75 11.24
C ASP A 180 -17.07 14.49 11.31
N GLY A 181 -18.29 14.60 10.76
CA GLY A 181 -19.22 13.47 10.68
C GLY A 181 -18.72 12.32 9.80
N SER A 182 -17.85 12.59 8.82
CA SER A 182 -17.28 11.55 7.97
C SER A 182 -16.33 10.66 8.77
N LEU A 183 -15.44 11.27 9.56
CA LEU A 183 -14.51 10.56 10.42
C LEU A 183 -15.22 9.78 11.54
N LEU A 184 -16.33 10.31 12.06
CA LEU A 184 -17.18 9.57 13.01
C LEU A 184 -17.68 8.25 12.40
N ARG A 185 -18.12 8.25 11.14
CA ARG A 185 -18.55 7.04 10.43
C ARG A 185 -17.40 6.06 10.23
N VAL A 186 -16.21 6.55 9.91
CA VAL A 186 -14.98 5.73 9.84
C VAL A 186 -14.71 5.05 11.19
N ALA A 187 -14.80 5.79 12.30
CA ALA A 187 -14.61 5.23 13.63
C ALA A 187 -15.66 4.15 13.98
N GLN A 188 -16.93 4.37 13.60
CA GLN A 188 -17.99 3.38 13.78
C GLN A 188 -17.73 2.11 12.94
N TRP A 189 -17.30 2.29 11.68
CA TRP A 189 -16.89 1.20 10.80
C TRP A 189 -15.74 0.40 11.40
N LEU A 190 -14.67 1.04 11.87
CA LEU A 190 -13.50 0.39 12.48
C LEU A 190 -13.90 -0.46 13.70
N ARG A 191 -14.76 0.06 14.58
CA ARG A 191 -15.28 -0.69 15.73
C ARG A 191 -16.08 -1.92 15.32
N ARG A 192 -16.89 -1.80 14.26
CA ARG A 192 -17.64 -2.94 13.72
C ARG A 192 -16.72 -3.97 13.09
N TRP A 193 -15.77 -3.51 12.26
CA TRP A 193 -14.77 -4.37 11.62
C TRP A 193 -14.02 -5.20 12.67
N LEU A 194 -13.56 -4.57 13.76
CA LEU A 194 -12.92 -5.27 14.87
C LEU A 194 -13.78 -6.39 15.48
N ARG A 195 -15.11 -6.22 15.55
CA ARG A 195 -16.04 -7.24 16.05
C ARG A 195 -16.27 -8.37 15.05
N GLU A 196 -16.40 -8.04 13.77
CA GLU A 196 -16.62 -9.02 12.70
C GLU A 196 -15.38 -9.89 12.46
N GLN A 197 -14.17 -9.32 12.57
CA GLN A 197 -12.92 -10.04 12.40
C GLN A 197 -12.52 -10.92 13.60
N VAL A 198 -13.29 -10.95 14.70
CA VAL A 198 -13.04 -11.86 15.84
C VAL A 198 -13.05 -13.34 15.41
N ARG A 199 -13.69 -13.66 14.29
CA ARG A 199 -13.78 -15.01 13.72
C ARG A 199 -12.74 -15.32 12.63
N SER A 200 -11.89 -14.35 12.26
CA SER A 200 -10.92 -14.46 11.16
C SER A 200 -9.51 -14.79 11.70
N THR A 201 -8.76 -15.60 10.94
CA THR A 201 -7.45 -16.17 11.33
C THR A 201 -6.27 -15.20 11.23
N VAL A 202 -6.48 -13.94 10.85
CA VAL A 202 -5.40 -12.95 10.63
C VAL A 202 -5.06 -12.21 11.94
N LEU A 203 -4.39 -12.91 12.85
CA LEU A 203 -4.07 -12.42 14.21
C LEU A 203 -3.19 -11.16 14.21
N ASP A 204 -2.20 -11.09 13.31
CA ASP A 204 -1.19 -10.02 13.28
C ASP A 204 -1.76 -8.65 12.87
N VAL A 205 -2.62 -8.63 11.85
CA VAL A 205 -3.23 -7.39 11.35
C VAL A 205 -4.20 -6.82 12.40
N ARG A 206 -4.93 -7.70 13.10
CA ARG A 206 -5.82 -7.31 14.20
C ARG A 206 -5.05 -6.67 15.36
N LEU A 207 -3.92 -7.24 15.76
CA LEU A 207 -3.09 -6.66 16.83
C LEU A 207 -2.56 -5.28 16.45
N ARG A 208 -2.07 -5.12 15.22
CA ARG A 208 -1.64 -3.81 14.69
C ARG A 208 -2.79 -2.82 14.65
N ALA A 209 -3.94 -3.20 14.08
CA ALA A 209 -5.11 -2.34 13.97
C ALA A 209 -5.64 -1.90 15.34
N VAL A 210 -5.78 -2.81 16.31
CA VAL A 210 -6.22 -2.47 17.69
C VAL A 210 -5.26 -1.50 18.36
N ALA A 211 -3.94 -1.73 18.24
CA ALA A 211 -2.95 -0.84 18.82
C ALA A 211 -2.99 0.57 18.21
N GLN A 212 -3.28 0.69 16.91
CA GLN A 212 -3.32 1.97 16.21
C GLN A 212 -4.65 2.71 16.36
N ILE A 213 -5.79 2.01 16.40
CA ILE A 213 -7.11 2.64 16.64
C ILE A 213 -7.13 3.38 17.97
N ARG A 214 -6.46 2.85 19.00
CA ARG A 214 -6.34 3.51 20.31
C ARG A 214 -5.49 4.79 20.29
N LYS A 215 -4.66 4.96 19.27
CA LYS A 215 -3.76 6.12 19.10
C LYS A 215 -4.28 7.14 18.08
N ALA A 216 -5.37 6.82 17.38
CA ALA A 216 -5.93 7.72 16.38
C ALA A 216 -6.56 8.94 17.06
N THR A 217 -5.99 10.11 16.79
CA THR A 217 -6.48 11.42 17.22
C THR A 217 -6.86 12.25 16.00
N CYS A 218 -7.83 13.15 16.15
CA CYS A 218 -8.14 14.18 15.16
C CYS A 218 -7.88 15.56 15.76
N LEU A 219 -7.69 16.55 14.89
CA LEU A 219 -7.51 17.94 15.28
C LEU A 219 -8.87 18.52 15.71
N THR A 220 -8.93 19.07 16.92
CA THR A 220 -10.11 19.76 17.48
C THR A 220 -10.28 21.14 16.88
#